data_AF-A0A951KZS9-F1
#
_entry.id   AF-A0A951KZS9-F1
#
_cell.length_a   1.000
_cell.length_b   1.000
_cell.length_c   1.000
_cell.angle_alpha   90.00
_cell.angle_beta   90.00
_cell.angle_gamma   90.00
#
_symmetry.space_group_name_H-M   'P 1'
#
loop_
_entity.id
_entity.type
_entity.pdbx_description
1 polymer ?
#
loop_
_entity_poly.entity_id
_entity_poly.type
_entity_poly.pdbx_seq_one_letter_code
_entity_poly.pdbx_strand_id
1 'polypeptide(L)'
;MHLAELTPPEQRVLGCLIEKRWTTPEQYPLSLNALRLACNQSTNRDPVTHYEETTVREAAQRLSLYGLTRLASGHGSRAIKYRHLAEEALGLGREELAVLAVLLLRGPQTPGELKARTERMAPLASLADVERVLGALSERGYARRLGRRPGQKEDRFEHLLGGAGEDEGAWPAQAPAGASPPAAGASQIPAGASQIPAGASQIPVAAPPPQPGAWQPGAGPVSAENGSLAERVAALENEVASLRAALNELRQAYG
;
A
#
# COMPACT_ATOMS: atom_id res chain seq x y z
N MET A 1 -15.77 -8.88 9.81
CA MET A 1 -14.56 -8.49 9.06
C MET A 1 -13.61 -7.83 10.05
N HIS A 2 -12.49 -8.47 10.40
CA HIS A 2 -11.55 -7.94 11.39
C HIS A 2 -10.59 -6.94 10.73
N LEU A 3 -11.12 -5.76 10.36
CA LEU A 3 -10.32 -4.63 9.81
C LEU A 3 -9.21 -4.16 10.78
N ALA A 4 -9.32 -4.54 12.06
CA ALA A 4 -8.38 -4.24 13.12
C ALA A 4 -7.04 -5.02 13.03
N GLU A 5 -6.88 -5.91 12.05
CA GLU A 5 -5.73 -6.84 11.94
C GLU A 5 -4.92 -6.66 10.65
N LEU A 6 -5.08 -5.54 9.93
CA LEU A 6 -4.26 -5.31 8.73
C LEU A 6 -2.78 -5.23 9.11
N THR A 7 -1.94 -6.02 8.44
CA THR A 7 -0.49 -5.99 8.65
C THR A 7 0.13 -4.73 8.00
N PRO A 8 1.35 -4.32 8.39
CA PRO A 8 1.98 -3.14 7.79
C PRO A 8 2.12 -3.20 6.24
N PRO A 9 2.46 -4.35 5.61
CA PRO A 9 2.42 -4.47 4.16
C PRO A 9 1.02 -4.30 3.56
N GLU A 10 -0.02 -4.81 4.21
CA GLU A 10 -1.42 -4.63 3.76
C GLU A 10 -1.86 -3.17 3.85
N GLN A 11 -1.57 -2.51 4.97
CA GLN A 11 -1.83 -1.08 5.15
C GLN A 11 -1.13 -0.26 4.06
N ARG A 12 0.15 -0.56 3.78
CA ARG A 12 0.93 0.09 2.72
C ARG A 12 0.32 -0.13 1.35
N VAL A 13 -0.03 -1.37 0.99
CA VAL A 13 -0.64 -1.70 -0.30
C VAL A 13 -1.97 -0.98 -0.48
N LEU A 14 -2.82 -1.01 0.54
CA LEU A 14 -4.12 -0.34 0.52
C LEU A 14 -3.95 1.17 0.33
N GLY A 15 -3.09 1.80 1.14
CA GLY A 15 -2.79 3.22 1.04
C GLY A 15 -2.25 3.61 -0.34
N CYS A 16 -1.36 2.79 -0.93
CA CYS A 16 -0.82 3.06 -2.27
C CYS A 16 -1.89 2.95 -3.36
N LEU A 17 -2.78 1.95 -3.30
CA LEU A 17 -3.87 1.83 -4.28
C LEU A 17 -4.82 3.03 -4.19
N ILE A 18 -5.18 3.46 -2.98
CA ILE A 18 -6.03 4.62 -2.74
C ILE A 18 -5.35 5.90 -3.27
N GLU A 19 -4.08 6.14 -2.90
CA GLU A 19 -3.30 7.29 -3.38
C GLU A 19 -3.24 7.35 -4.92
N LYS A 20 -2.89 6.24 -5.57
CA LYS A 20 -2.66 6.21 -7.02
C LYS A 20 -3.94 6.29 -7.83
N ARG A 21 -5.11 5.95 -7.26
CA ARG A 21 -6.40 6.14 -7.95
C ARG A 21 -6.61 7.59 -8.38
N TRP A 22 -6.26 8.56 -7.54
CA TRP A 22 -6.49 9.99 -7.84
C TRP A 22 -5.25 10.74 -8.27
N THR A 23 -4.06 10.33 -7.83
CA THR A 23 -2.83 11.06 -8.16
C THR A 23 -2.22 10.67 -9.51
N THR A 24 -2.51 9.46 -9.99
CA THR A 24 -2.02 8.91 -11.27
C THR A 24 -3.11 8.02 -11.92
N PRO A 25 -4.29 8.58 -12.26
CA PRO A 25 -5.42 7.81 -12.79
C PRO A 25 -5.09 7.09 -14.12
N GLU A 26 -4.15 7.62 -14.90
CA GLU A 26 -3.68 7.04 -16.16
C GLU A 26 -2.92 5.71 -15.97
N GLN A 27 -2.34 5.50 -14.79
CA GLN A 27 -1.64 4.26 -14.43
C GLN A 27 -2.53 3.28 -13.67
N TYR A 28 -3.70 3.72 -13.21
CA TYR A 28 -4.63 2.92 -12.41
C TYR A 28 -5.63 2.15 -13.30
N PRO A 29 -5.93 0.87 -13.04
CA PRO A 29 -5.45 0.03 -11.94
C PRO A 29 -3.98 -0.39 -12.10
N LEU A 30 -3.28 -0.59 -10.98
CA LEU A 30 -1.83 -0.80 -10.96
C LEU A 30 -1.45 -2.25 -11.27
N SER A 31 -0.43 -2.46 -12.11
CA SER A 31 0.23 -3.77 -12.18
C SER A 31 0.95 -4.09 -10.88
N LEU A 32 1.31 -5.36 -10.65
CA LEU A 32 2.02 -5.75 -9.43
C LEU A 32 3.35 -5.00 -9.25
N ASN A 33 4.15 -4.86 -10.31
CA ASN A 33 5.41 -4.11 -10.22
C ASN A 33 5.17 -2.62 -9.97
N ALA A 34 4.15 -2.01 -10.59
CA ALA A 34 3.80 -0.61 -10.31
C ALA A 34 3.35 -0.40 -8.86
N LEU A 35 2.59 -1.34 -8.30
CA LEU A 35 2.19 -1.33 -6.90
C LEU A 35 3.39 -1.48 -5.97
N ARG A 36 4.32 -2.41 -6.24
CA ARG A 36 5.57 -2.56 -5.46
C ARG A 36 6.41 -1.29 -5.47
N LEU A 37 6.57 -0.67 -6.64
CA LEU A 37 7.26 0.62 -6.76
C LEU A 37 6.56 1.72 -5.97
N ALA A 38 5.22 1.75 -5.96
CA ALA A 38 4.45 2.69 -5.15
C ALA A 38 4.62 2.46 -3.64
N CYS A 39 4.68 1.19 -3.19
CA CYS A 39 4.91 0.85 -1.79
C CYS A 39 6.28 1.33 -1.28
N ASN A 40 7.30 1.23 -2.13
CA ASN A 40 8.71 1.49 -1.80
C ASN A 40 9.20 2.90 -2.19
N GLN A 41 8.30 3.86 -2.43
CA GLN A 41 8.70 5.23 -2.74
C GLN A 41 9.44 5.86 -1.55
N SER A 42 10.50 6.63 -1.82
CA SER A 42 11.23 7.39 -0.80
C SER A 42 10.47 8.64 -0.34
N THR A 43 9.48 9.08 -1.12
CA THR A 43 8.64 10.23 -0.80
C THR A 43 7.24 9.76 -0.44
N ASN A 44 6.56 10.54 0.40
CA ASN A 44 5.19 10.23 0.84
C ASN A 44 5.03 8.89 1.56
N ARG A 45 6.12 8.32 2.08
CA ARG A 45 6.14 7.11 2.90
C ARG A 45 6.87 7.39 4.21
N ASP A 46 6.32 6.88 5.29
CA ASP A 46 6.99 6.80 6.59
C ASP A 46 6.50 5.53 7.30
N PRO A 47 7.34 4.50 7.50
CA PRO A 47 8.74 4.40 7.05
C PRO A 47 8.87 4.14 5.54
N VAL A 48 10.03 4.46 4.97
CA VAL A 48 10.41 3.97 3.63
C VAL A 48 10.62 2.46 3.71
N THR A 49 10.06 1.71 2.76
CA THR A 49 10.12 0.24 2.74
C THR A 49 10.85 -0.28 1.51
N HIS A 50 11.24 -1.56 1.59
CA HIS A 50 11.85 -2.32 0.51
C HIS A 50 11.14 -3.66 0.34
N TYR A 51 9.82 -3.64 0.16
CA TYR A 51 9.05 -4.86 -0.02
C TYR A 51 9.37 -5.54 -1.36
N GLU A 52 9.52 -6.85 -1.28
CA GLU A 52 9.64 -7.72 -2.45
C GLU A 52 8.30 -7.91 -3.14
N GLU A 53 8.35 -8.38 -4.39
CA GLU A 53 7.14 -8.63 -5.18
C GLU A 53 6.19 -9.64 -4.49
N THR A 54 6.75 -10.67 -3.85
CA THR A 54 6.00 -11.71 -3.13
C THR A 54 5.20 -11.10 -1.96
N THR A 55 5.84 -10.29 -1.12
CA THR A 55 5.18 -9.60 0.00
C THR A 55 4.01 -8.73 -0.46
N VAL A 56 4.21 -7.95 -1.53
CA VAL A 56 3.16 -7.08 -2.07
C VAL A 56 2.01 -7.89 -2.67
N ARG A 57 2.32 -9.00 -3.35
CA ARG A 57 1.32 -9.91 -3.92
C ARG A 57 0.47 -10.55 -2.83
N GLU A 58 1.10 -11.10 -1.80
CA GLU A 58 0.42 -11.75 -0.67
C GLU A 58 -0.47 -10.75 0.09
N ALA A 59 0.04 -9.55 0.36
CA ALA A 59 -0.74 -8.47 0.96
C ALA A 59 -1.96 -8.09 0.10
N ALA A 60 -1.77 -7.93 -1.21
CA ALA A 60 -2.87 -7.62 -2.13
C ALA A 60 -3.92 -8.74 -2.20
N GLN A 61 -3.50 -10.01 -2.12
CA GLN A 61 -4.40 -11.16 -2.07
C GLN A 61 -5.18 -11.21 -0.76
N ARG A 62 -4.53 -11.00 0.39
CA ARG A 62 -5.19 -10.94 1.70
C ARG A 62 -6.21 -9.80 1.77
N LEU A 63 -5.86 -8.62 1.27
CA LEU A 63 -6.81 -7.51 1.14
C LEU A 63 -8.01 -7.85 0.24
N SER A 64 -7.84 -8.70 -0.77
CA SER A 64 -8.94 -9.14 -1.62
C SER A 64 -9.90 -10.05 -0.85
N LEU A 65 -9.41 -10.86 0.09
CA LEU A 65 -10.24 -11.67 0.99
C LEU A 65 -11.04 -10.79 1.95
N TYR A 66 -10.48 -9.64 2.33
CA TYR A 66 -11.20 -8.62 3.11
C TYR A 66 -12.14 -7.75 2.26
N GLY A 67 -12.23 -7.99 0.95
CA GLY A 67 -13.04 -7.16 0.05
C GLY A 67 -12.51 -5.74 -0.15
N LEU A 68 -11.27 -5.45 0.24
CA LEU A 68 -10.64 -4.13 0.13
C LEU A 68 -9.91 -3.91 -1.20
N THR A 69 -9.56 -4.99 -1.90
CA THR A 69 -8.93 -4.95 -3.22
C THR A 69 -9.56 -5.97 -4.16
N ARG A 70 -9.29 -5.80 -5.46
CA ARG A 70 -9.77 -6.70 -6.51
C ARG A 70 -8.80 -6.68 -7.69
N LEU A 71 -8.75 -7.81 -8.41
CA LEU A 71 -8.12 -7.85 -9.74
C LEU A 71 -8.96 -7.09 -10.78
N ALA A 72 -8.29 -6.26 -11.58
CA ALA A 72 -8.91 -5.40 -12.59
C ALA A 72 -8.27 -5.58 -13.98
N SER A 73 -7.75 -6.77 -14.25
CA SER A 73 -7.25 -7.12 -15.58
C SER A 73 -8.42 -7.24 -16.57
N GLY A 74 -8.31 -6.54 -17.70
CA GLY A 74 -9.25 -6.71 -18.80
C GLY A 74 -9.12 -8.09 -19.46
N HIS A 75 -10.18 -8.53 -20.14
CA HIS A 75 -10.16 -9.77 -20.91
C HIS A 75 -9.01 -9.75 -21.94
N GLY A 76 -8.14 -10.76 -21.91
CA GLY A 76 -6.95 -10.82 -22.78
C GLY A 76 -5.74 -10.00 -22.31
N SER A 77 -5.81 -9.29 -21.18
CA SER A 77 -4.64 -8.62 -20.61
C SER A 77 -3.70 -9.62 -19.96
N ARG A 78 -2.44 -9.62 -20.39
CA ARG A 78 -1.41 -10.53 -19.86
C ARG A 78 -0.92 -10.15 -18.46
N ALA A 79 -1.15 -8.90 -18.04
CA ALA A 79 -0.66 -8.38 -16.77
C ALA A 79 -1.77 -8.30 -15.74
N ILE A 80 -1.55 -8.91 -14.57
CA ILE A 80 -2.46 -8.80 -13.42
C ILE A 80 -2.42 -7.36 -12.89
N LYS A 81 -3.60 -6.72 -12.82
CA LYS A 81 -3.76 -5.37 -12.26
C LYS A 81 -4.64 -5.39 -11.01
N TYR A 82 -4.39 -4.48 -10.07
CA TYR A 82 -5.06 -4.35 -8.79
C TYR A 82 -5.75 -2.99 -8.66
N ARG A 83 -6.97 -2.99 -8.12
CA ARG A 83 -7.72 -1.80 -7.68
C ARG A 83 -8.16 -1.97 -6.23
N HIS A 84 -8.31 -0.87 -5.50
CA HIS A 84 -9.02 -0.88 -4.22
C HIS A 84 -10.55 -0.90 -4.44
N LEU A 85 -11.24 -1.32 -3.39
CA LEU A 85 -12.69 -1.26 -3.19
C LEU A 85 -13.02 -0.56 -1.85
N ALA A 86 -12.06 0.20 -1.30
CA ALA A 86 -12.16 0.83 0.02
C ALA A 86 -13.33 1.82 0.16
N GLU A 87 -13.81 2.44 -0.92
CA GLU A 87 -14.98 3.33 -0.86
C GLU A 87 -16.21 2.54 -0.42
N GLU A 88 -16.48 1.44 -1.13
CA GLU A 88 -17.64 0.60 -0.84
C GLU A 88 -17.44 -0.23 0.42
N ALA A 89 -16.24 -0.81 0.61
CA ALA A 89 -15.95 -1.70 1.72
C ALA A 89 -15.91 -0.99 3.09
N LEU A 90 -15.50 0.28 3.13
CA LEU A 90 -15.45 1.07 4.37
C LEU A 90 -16.61 2.09 4.48
N GLY A 91 -17.41 2.25 3.41
CA GLY A 91 -18.47 3.25 3.36
C GLY A 91 -17.93 4.69 3.45
N LEU A 92 -16.72 4.94 2.95
CA LEU A 92 -16.01 6.21 3.06
C LEU A 92 -16.01 6.97 1.74
N GLY A 93 -16.23 8.29 1.84
CA GLY A 93 -16.11 9.21 0.72
C GLY A 93 -14.65 9.51 0.35
N ARG A 94 -14.47 10.26 -0.74
CA ARG A 94 -13.15 10.62 -1.28
C ARG A 94 -12.27 11.38 -0.29
N GLU A 95 -12.83 12.37 0.42
CA GLU A 95 -12.09 13.16 1.42
C GLU A 95 -11.61 12.30 2.59
N GLU A 96 -12.50 11.46 3.13
CA GLU A 96 -12.21 10.53 4.23
C GLU A 96 -11.13 9.52 3.83
N LEU A 97 -11.24 8.93 2.64
CA LEU A 97 -10.21 8.02 2.13
C LEU A 97 -8.88 8.69 1.85
N ALA A 98 -8.89 9.96 1.43
CA ALA A 98 -7.65 10.69 1.23
C ALA A 98 -6.91 10.90 2.55
N VAL A 99 -7.61 11.32 3.60
CA VAL A 99 -7.05 11.45 4.95
C VAL A 99 -6.56 10.10 5.46
N LEU A 100 -7.39 9.06 5.35
CA LEU A 100 -7.04 7.71 5.80
C LEU A 100 -5.82 7.15 5.07
N ALA A 101 -5.70 7.34 3.76
CA ALA A 101 -4.54 6.89 3.00
C ALA A 101 -3.25 7.60 3.46
N VAL A 102 -3.28 8.90 3.74
CA VAL A 102 -2.11 9.60 4.25
C VAL A 102 -1.69 9.04 5.61
N LEU A 103 -2.65 8.75 6.50
CA LEU A 103 -2.38 8.12 7.79
C LEU A 103 -1.76 6.72 7.61
N LEU A 104 -2.30 5.88 6.72
CA LEU A 104 -1.74 4.55 6.41
C LEU A 104 -0.31 4.62 5.83
N LEU A 105 -0.01 5.67 5.07
CA LEU A 105 1.25 5.80 4.35
C LEU A 105 2.34 6.50 5.16
N ARG A 106 1.96 7.33 6.14
CA ARG A 106 2.89 8.22 6.86
C ARG A 106 2.71 8.21 8.38
N GLY A 107 1.89 7.30 8.91
CA GLY A 107 1.63 7.19 10.34
C GLY A 107 0.87 8.41 10.92
N PRO A 108 1.08 8.72 12.21
CA PRO A 108 0.31 9.78 12.86
C PRO A 108 0.63 11.19 12.35
N GLN A 109 -0.38 12.03 12.15
CA GLN A 109 -0.25 13.32 11.45
C GLN A 109 -1.07 14.43 12.11
N THR A 110 -0.64 15.69 12.01
CA THR A 110 -1.48 16.83 12.43
C THR A 110 -2.49 17.22 11.34
N PRO A 111 -3.61 17.91 11.70
CA PRO A 111 -4.54 18.45 10.70
C PRO A 111 -3.87 19.34 9.64
N GLY A 112 -2.90 20.17 10.05
CA GLY A 112 -2.13 21.00 9.12
C GLY A 112 -1.35 20.19 8.09
N GLU A 113 -0.68 19.13 8.53
CA GLU A 113 0.05 18.24 7.63
C GLU A 113 -0.89 17.46 6.69
N LEU A 114 -2.03 17.00 7.20
CA LEU A 114 -3.02 16.28 6.42
C LEU A 114 -3.57 17.15 5.30
N LYS A 115 -3.95 18.40 5.59
CA LYS A 115 -4.44 19.35 4.57
C LYS A 115 -3.49 19.45 3.38
N ALA A 116 -2.19 19.63 3.65
CA ALA A 116 -1.19 19.78 2.60
C ALA A 116 -0.94 18.46 1.83
N ARG A 117 -1.01 17.32 2.51
CA ARG A 117 -0.64 16.01 1.94
C ARG A 117 -1.80 15.33 1.21
N THR A 118 -3.05 15.69 1.51
CA THR A 118 -4.23 15.18 0.78
C THR A 118 -4.57 15.97 -0.47
N GLU A 119 -4.01 17.17 -0.66
CA GLU A 119 -4.37 18.12 -1.74
C GLU A 119 -4.51 17.47 -3.13
N ARG A 120 -3.55 16.62 -3.52
CA ARG A 120 -3.58 15.95 -4.84
C ARG A 120 -4.59 14.80 -4.94
N MET A 121 -5.03 14.25 -3.82
CA MET A 121 -6.03 13.20 -3.77
C MET A 121 -7.44 13.76 -3.62
N ALA A 122 -7.63 14.70 -2.69
CA ALA A 122 -8.89 15.37 -2.39
C ALA A 122 -8.58 16.75 -1.78
N PRO A 123 -8.88 17.86 -2.47
CA PRO A 123 -8.67 19.19 -1.93
C PRO A 123 -9.65 19.46 -0.78
N LEU A 124 -9.12 19.84 0.39
CA LEU A 124 -9.89 20.24 1.57
C LEU A 124 -9.77 21.75 1.74
N ALA A 125 -10.89 22.46 1.70
CA ALA A 125 -10.91 23.92 1.62
C ALA A 125 -10.25 24.58 2.84
N SER A 126 -10.50 24.04 4.04
CA SER A 126 -10.02 24.63 5.29
C SER A 126 -9.48 23.58 6.28
N LEU A 127 -8.80 24.04 7.34
CA LEU A 127 -8.44 23.16 8.47
C LEU A 127 -9.69 22.63 9.19
N ALA A 128 -10.77 23.41 9.25
CA ALA A 128 -12.04 22.97 9.83
C ALA A 128 -12.64 21.79 9.05
N ASP A 129 -12.47 21.74 7.72
CA ASP A 129 -12.90 20.58 6.92
C ASP A 129 -12.09 19.33 7.24
N VAL A 130 -10.78 19.48 7.44
CA VAL A 130 -9.90 18.37 7.83
C VAL A 130 -10.31 17.83 9.20
N GLU A 131 -10.58 18.71 10.17
CA GLU A 131 -11.05 18.33 11.50
C GLU A 131 -12.42 17.65 11.46
N ARG A 132 -13.35 18.14 10.63
CA ARG A 132 -14.65 17.49 10.40
C ARG A 132 -14.49 16.08 9.85
N VAL A 133 -13.61 15.90 8.86
CA VAL A 133 -13.31 14.58 8.27
C VAL A 133 -12.66 13.65 9.31
N LEU A 134 -11.72 14.14 10.11
CA LEU A 134 -11.11 13.37 11.20
C LEU A 134 -12.12 12.99 12.29
N GLY A 135 -13.07 13.88 12.61
CA GLY A 135 -14.18 13.60 13.50
C GLY A 135 -15.03 12.44 13.00
N ALA A 136 -15.47 12.50 11.73
CA ALA A 136 -16.24 11.44 11.10
C ALA A 136 -15.49 10.09 11.05
N LEU A 137 -14.19 10.12 10.74
CA LEU A 137 -13.33 8.92 10.78
C LEU A 137 -13.21 8.36 12.21
N SER A 138 -13.14 9.21 13.23
CA SER A 138 -13.02 8.80 14.63
C SER A 138 -14.32 8.18 15.14
N GLU A 139 -15.47 8.78 14.83
CA GLU A 139 -16.79 8.25 15.17
C GLU A 139 -17.04 6.86 14.57
N ARG A 140 -16.50 6.62 13.38
CA ARG A 140 -16.57 5.31 12.69
C ARG A 140 -15.49 4.33 13.09
N GLY A 141 -14.56 4.71 13.98
CA GLY A 141 -13.49 3.84 14.47
C GLY A 141 -12.37 3.60 13.45
N TYR A 142 -12.15 4.51 12.49
CA TYR A 142 -11.05 4.45 11.52
C TYR A 142 -9.83 5.27 11.93
N ALA A 143 -9.99 6.23 12.85
CA ALA A 143 -8.90 7.04 13.36
C ALA A 143 -9.07 7.33 14.86
N ARG A 144 -7.98 7.68 15.55
CA ARG A 144 -8.03 8.24 16.91
C ARG A 144 -7.10 9.43 17.08
N ARG A 145 -7.47 10.32 18.00
CA ARG A 145 -6.67 11.47 18.43
C ARG A 145 -5.68 11.03 19.51
N LEU A 146 -4.40 11.32 19.31
CA LEU A 146 -3.31 10.96 20.23
C LEU A 146 -2.95 12.07 21.23
N GLY A 147 -3.50 13.27 21.04
CA GLY A 147 -3.09 14.47 21.76
C GLY A 147 -1.77 15.05 21.24
N ARG A 148 -1.30 16.11 21.90
CA ARG A 148 -0.08 16.84 21.54
C ARG A 148 1.16 16.18 22.11
N ARG A 149 2.24 16.20 21.33
CA ARG A 149 3.59 15.93 21.86
C ARG A 149 4.06 17.11 22.72
N PRO A 150 4.95 16.88 23.71
CA PRO A 150 5.60 17.98 24.42
C PRO A 150 6.23 18.98 23.44
N GLY A 151 5.89 20.27 23.58
CA GLY A 151 6.39 21.33 22.71
C GLY A 151 5.61 21.55 21.40
N GLN A 152 4.61 20.72 21.08
CA GLN A 152 3.75 20.91 19.91
C GLN A 152 2.40 21.54 20.29
N LYS A 153 1.91 22.41 19.40
CA LYS A 153 0.62 23.13 19.58
C LYS A 153 -0.58 22.38 19.02
N GLU A 154 -0.35 21.46 18.09
CA GLU A 154 -1.40 20.70 17.40
C GLU A 154 -1.40 19.24 17.85
N ASP A 155 -2.60 18.66 17.85
CA ASP A 155 -2.79 17.24 18.12
C ASP A 155 -2.55 16.40 16.88
N ARG A 156 -2.17 15.14 17.10
CA ARG A 156 -1.95 14.17 16.03
C ARG A 156 -3.05 13.13 16.01
N PHE A 157 -3.30 12.61 14.82
CA PHE A 157 -4.28 11.57 14.57
C PHE A 157 -3.58 10.38 13.93
N GLU A 158 -4.01 9.17 14.26
CA GLU A 158 -3.55 7.93 13.64
C GLU A 158 -4.73 7.08 13.17
N HIS A 159 -4.48 6.18 12.21
CA HIS A 159 -5.51 5.24 11.77
C HIS A 159 -5.65 4.06 12.75
N LEU A 160 -6.78 3.36 12.69
CA LEU A 160 -7.08 2.19 13.51
C LEU A 160 -7.14 0.87 12.70
N LEU A 161 -6.80 0.94 11.42
CA LEU A 161 -6.69 -0.25 10.56
C LEU A 161 -5.38 -1.00 10.83
N GLY A 162 -5.39 -1.94 11.79
CA GLY A 162 -4.25 -2.83 12.09
C GLY A 162 -3.59 -2.64 13.46
N GLY A 163 -4.37 -2.51 14.53
CA GLY A 163 -3.85 -2.12 15.86
C GLY A 163 -4.43 -2.87 17.07
N ALA A 164 -5.19 -3.95 16.92
CA ALA A 164 -5.72 -4.67 18.10
C ALA A 164 -4.68 -5.52 18.87
N GLY A 165 -3.41 -5.53 18.44
CA GLY A 165 -2.36 -6.40 19.00
C GLY A 165 -1.28 -5.73 19.84
N GLU A 166 -1.15 -4.40 19.83
CA GLU A 166 -0.07 -3.70 20.52
C GLU A 166 -0.58 -2.37 21.12
N ASP A 167 -1.42 -2.45 22.15
CA ASP A 167 -1.46 -1.41 23.17
C ASP A 167 -0.17 -1.51 24.01
N GLU A 168 0.98 -1.18 23.42
CA GLU A 168 2.11 -0.64 24.18
C GLU A 168 1.96 0.88 24.22
N GLY A 169 1.15 1.32 25.18
CA GLY A 169 1.25 2.68 25.71
C GLY A 169 2.64 2.89 26.33
N ALA A 170 3.63 3.18 25.49
CA ALA A 170 4.92 3.70 25.92
C ALA A 170 5.60 4.41 24.74
N TRP A 171 5.31 5.69 24.55
CA TRP A 171 6.23 6.54 23.80
C TRP A 171 7.52 6.66 24.63
N PRO A 172 8.71 6.28 24.14
CA PRO A 172 9.94 6.55 24.88
C PRO A 172 10.14 8.06 24.92
N ALA A 173 10.10 8.63 26.12
CA ALA A 173 10.48 10.02 26.36
C ALA A 173 11.95 10.19 25.96
N GLN A 174 12.23 10.79 24.81
CA GLN A 174 13.56 11.27 24.50
C GLN A 174 13.87 12.47 25.39
N ALA A 175 14.77 12.25 26.36
CA ALA A 175 15.39 13.28 27.17
C ALA A 175 16.23 14.24 26.29
N PRO A 176 16.40 15.52 26.67
CA PRO A 176 17.02 16.52 25.81
C PRO A 176 18.54 16.26 25.68
N ALA A 177 19.00 16.01 24.46
CA ALA A 177 20.42 15.98 24.14
C ALA A 177 20.96 17.42 24.07
N GLY A 178 21.41 17.95 25.21
CA GLY A 178 22.36 19.04 25.25
C GLY A 178 23.78 18.48 25.26
N ALA A 179 24.49 18.54 24.14
CA ALA A 179 25.95 18.55 24.08
C ALA A 179 26.41 18.87 22.65
N SER A 180 27.09 20.01 22.50
CA SER A 180 27.77 20.43 21.27
C SER A 180 28.84 19.42 20.83
N PRO A 181 29.04 19.20 19.51
CA PRO A 181 30.24 18.54 19.02
C PRO A 181 31.40 19.56 18.82
N PRO A 182 32.66 19.15 19.07
CA PRO A 182 33.83 19.96 18.74
C PRO A 182 34.17 19.87 17.24
N ALA A 183 34.75 20.95 16.73
CA ALA A 183 35.26 21.08 15.38
C ALA A 183 36.52 20.24 15.15
N ALA A 184 36.65 19.61 13.97
CA ALA A 184 37.93 19.30 13.35
C ALA A 184 37.77 18.93 11.86
N GLY A 185 38.62 19.53 11.01
CA GLY A 185 39.22 18.82 9.87
C GLY A 185 38.63 19.08 8.49
N ALA A 186 38.95 20.23 7.91
CA ALA A 186 38.83 20.45 6.46
C ALA A 186 39.77 19.51 5.68
N SER A 187 39.26 18.88 4.62
CA SER A 187 40.10 18.31 3.55
C SER A 187 39.60 18.82 2.20
N GLN A 188 40.52 19.50 1.52
CA GLN A 188 40.35 20.22 0.27
C GLN A 188 40.37 19.23 -0.90
N ILE A 189 39.51 19.44 -1.90
CA ILE A 189 39.59 18.80 -3.22
C ILE A 189 40.21 19.82 -4.17
N PRO A 190 41.35 19.54 -4.84
CA PRO A 190 41.88 20.44 -5.85
C PRO A 190 41.14 20.26 -7.19
N ALA A 191 40.84 21.39 -7.82
CA ALA A 191 40.41 21.48 -9.19
C ALA A 191 41.56 21.13 -10.14
N GLY A 192 41.28 20.31 -11.17
CA GLY A 192 42.21 19.99 -12.24
C GLY A 192 41.45 19.68 -13.52
N ALA A 193 41.36 20.68 -14.40
CA ALA A 193 40.90 20.54 -15.78
C ALA A 193 41.99 19.85 -16.62
N SER A 194 41.63 18.91 -17.50
CA SER A 194 42.36 18.63 -18.74
C SER A 194 41.57 17.75 -19.72
N GLN A 195 41.16 18.39 -20.82
CA GLN A 195 41.33 17.97 -22.22
C GLN A 195 40.68 16.66 -22.72
N ILE A 196 39.77 16.83 -23.69
CA ILE A 196 39.26 15.81 -24.60
C ILE A 196 40.10 15.84 -25.89
N PRO A 197 40.68 14.73 -26.37
CA PRO A 197 41.10 14.62 -27.75
C PRO A 197 39.95 14.06 -28.61
N ALA A 198 39.68 14.75 -29.72
CA ALA A 198 38.84 14.28 -30.80
C ALA A 198 39.57 13.18 -31.59
N GLY A 199 38.87 12.08 -31.89
CA GLY A 199 39.36 11.00 -32.74
C GLY A 199 38.25 10.02 -33.09
N ALA A 200 37.86 10.00 -34.36
CA ALA A 200 36.81 9.18 -34.92
C ALA A 200 37.16 7.68 -34.96
N SER A 201 36.17 6.79 -34.76
CA SER A 201 35.95 5.61 -35.62
C SER A 201 34.74 4.75 -35.19
N GLN A 202 33.79 4.64 -36.12
CA GLN A 202 33.04 3.43 -36.51
C GLN A 202 32.13 2.75 -35.46
N ILE A 203 30.82 2.96 -35.64
CA ILE A 203 29.77 2.08 -35.09
C ILE A 203 29.57 0.94 -36.10
N PRO A 204 29.70 -0.35 -35.73
CA PRO A 204 29.32 -1.44 -36.62
C PRO A 204 27.79 -1.47 -36.80
N VAL A 205 27.34 -1.56 -38.05
CA VAL A 205 25.94 -1.76 -38.41
C VAL A 205 25.46 -3.08 -37.80
N ALA A 206 24.42 -3.01 -36.97
CA ALA A 206 23.78 -4.17 -36.37
C ALA A 206 23.12 -5.06 -37.44
N ALA A 207 23.30 -6.37 -37.32
CA ALA A 207 22.63 -7.38 -38.14
C ALA A 207 21.09 -7.28 -37.99
N PRO A 208 20.32 -7.61 -39.05
CA PRO A 208 18.85 -7.60 -38.98
C PRO A 208 18.33 -8.66 -38.00
N PRO A 209 17.19 -8.41 -37.33
CA PRO A 209 16.62 -9.35 -36.37
C PRO A 209 16.18 -10.65 -37.06
N PRO A 210 16.31 -11.82 -36.39
CA PRO A 210 15.82 -13.08 -36.94
C PRO A 210 14.29 -13.05 -37.03
N GLN A 211 13.75 -13.61 -38.12
CA GLN A 211 12.30 -13.71 -38.34
C GLN A 211 11.67 -14.66 -37.31
N PRO A 212 10.45 -14.38 -36.82
CA PRO A 212 9.78 -15.24 -35.86
C PRO A 212 9.47 -16.60 -36.49
N GLY A 213 10.17 -17.63 -36.03
CA GLY A 213 9.85 -19.03 -36.32
C GLY A 213 8.47 -19.39 -35.76
N ALA A 214 7.72 -20.17 -36.54
CA ALA A 214 6.39 -20.66 -36.19
C ALA A 214 6.39 -21.33 -34.80
N TRP A 215 5.56 -20.81 -33.91
CA TRP A 215 5.35 -21.40 -32.58
C TRP A 215 4.61 -22.73 -32.74
N GLN A 216 5.27 -23.83 -32.39
CA GLN A 216 4.64 -25.15 -32.27
C GLN A 216 4.16 -25.32 -30.82
N PRO A 217 2.89 -25.64 -30.56
CA PRO A 217 2.43 -25.90 -29.20
C PRO A 217 3.02 -27.21 -28.70
N GLY A 218 4.04 -27.12 -27.84
CA GLY A 218 4.51 -28.24 -27.04
C GLY A 218 3.52 -28.55 -25.92
N ALA A 219 2.99 -29.77 -25.90
CA ALA A 219 2.21 -30.30 -24.79
C ALA A 219 3.11 -30.50 -23.56
N GLY A 220 3.20 -29.47 -22.70
CA GLY A 220 3.77 -29.52 -21.36
C GLY A 220 2.69 -29.59 -20.26
N PRO A 221 3.03 -29.90 -19.01
CA PRO A 221 2.14 -30.51 -18.01
C PRO A 221 1.22 -29.51 -17.28
N VAL A 222 0.55 -28.62 -18.00
CA VAL A 222 -0.37 -27.62 -17.39
C VAL A 222 -1.69 -28.27 -16.93
N SER A 223 -2.01 -29.46 -17.43
CA SER A 223 -3.28 -30.13 -17.13
C SER A 223 -3.34 -30.77 -15.73
N ALA A 224 -2.20 -31.14 -15.13
CA ALA A 224 -2.16 -31.82 -13.83
C ALA A 224 -2.37 -30.85 -12.64
N GLU A 225 -1.80 -29.64 -12.71
CA GLU A 225 -1.95 -28.64 -11.63
C GLU A 225 -3.39 -28.10 -11.55
N ASN A 226 -4.05 -27.93 -12.70
CA ASN A 226 -5.45 -27.51 -12.78
C ASN A 226 -6.42 -28.55 -12.19
N GLY A 227 -6.10 -29.84 -12.29
CA GLY A 227 -6.87 -30.92 -11.64
C GLY A 227 -6.85 -30.79 -10.12
N SER A 228 -5.67 -30.54 -9.53
CA SER A 228 -5.53 -30.43 -8.07
C SER A 228 -6.23 -29.19 -7.49
N LEU A 229 -6.32 -28.09 -8.25
CA LEU A 229 -7.06 -26.90 -7.80
C LEU A 229 -8.57 -27.16 -7.79
N ALA A 230 -9.11 -27.82 -8.82
CA ALA A 230 -10.53 -28.15 -8.88
C ALA A 230 -10.93 -29.10 -7.74
N GLU A 231 -10.09 -30.09 -7.42
CA GLU A 231 -10.29 -30.99 -6.29
C GLU A 231 -10.25 -30.26 -4.94
N ARG A 232 -9.32 -29.32 -4.76
CA ARG A 232 -9.24 -28.50 -3.54
C ARG A 232 -10.45 -27.59 -3.37
N VAL A 233 -10.98 -27.01 -4.45
CA VAL A 233 -12.20 -26.19 -4.39
C VAL A 233 -13.40 -27.04 -4.00
N ALA A 234 -13.58 -28.22 -4.62
CA ALA A 234 -14.67 -29.12 -4.29
C ALA A 234 -14.61 -29.60 -2.83
N ALA A 235 -13.40 -29.88 -2.30
CA ALA A 235 -13.22 -30.25 -0.91
C ALA A 235 -13.63 -29.13 0.06
N LEU A 236 -13.23 -27.89 -0.22
CA LEU A 236 -13.58 -26.72 0.60
C LEU A 236 -15.09 -26.40 0.54
N GLU A 237 -15.72 -26.54 -0.62
CA GLU A 237 -17.16 -26.33 -0.77
C GLU A 237 -17.97 -27.33 0.08
N ASN A 238 -17.54 -28.59 0.11
CA ASN A 238 -18.15 -29.63 0.95
C ASN A 238 -17.96 -29.34 2.45
N GLU A 239 -16.78 -28.88 2.86
CA GLU A 239 -16.50 -28.54 4.25
C GLU A 239 -17.34 -27.35 4.73
N VAL A 240 -17.48 -26.31 3.89
CA VAL A 240 -18.35 -25.16 4.17
C VAL A 240 -19.81 -25.58 4.27
N ALA A 241 -20.28 -26.50 3.40
CA ALA A 241 -21.64 -27.02 3.48
C ALA A 241 -21.89 -27.78 4.80
N SER A 242 -20.94 -28.62 5.21
CA SER A 242 -20.98 -29.35 6.48
C SER A 242 -21.03 -28.41 7.69
N LEU A 243 -20.15 -27.41 7.73
CA LEU A 243 -20.10 -26.43 8.84
C LEU A 243 -21.38 -25.59 8.93
N ARG A 244 -21.98 -25.23 7.79
CA ARG A 244 -23.27 -24.52 7.76
C ARG A 244 -24.41 -25.38 8.29
N ALA A 245 -24.43 -26.67 7.96
CA ALA A 245 -25.42 -27.61 8.48
C ALA A 245 -25.28 -27.75 10.01
N ALA A 246 -24.07 -27.98 10.52
CA ALA A 246 -23.79 -28.10 11.95
C ALA A 246 -24.15 -26.81 12.73
N LEU A 247 -23.87 -25.64 12.15
CA LEU A 247 -24.25 -24.36 12.75
C LEU A 247 -25.77 -24.17 12.82
N ASN A 248 -26.50 -24.63 11.79
CA ASN A 248 -27.96 -24.54 11.76
C ASN A 248 -28.59 -25.51 12.78
N GLU A 249 -28.04 -26.72 12.94
CA GLU A 249 -28.46 -27.67 13.98
C GLU A 249 -28.24 -27.11 15.38
N LEU A 250 -27.06 -26.54 15.66
CA LEU A 250 -26.77 -25.87 16.93
C LEU A 250 -27.72 -24.70 17.18
N ARG A 251 -28.04 -23.90 16.16
CA ARG A 251 -28.98 -22.80 16.29
C ARG A 251 -30.40 -23.28 16.60
N GLN A 252 -30.82 -24.42 16.07
CA GLN A 252 -32.13 -25.02 16.39
C GLN A 252 -32.15 -25.70 17.77
N ALA A 253 -31.02 -26.22 18.24
CA ALA A 253 -30.93 -26.87 19.55
C ALA A 253 -30.88 -25.87 20.72
N TYR A 254 -30.41 -24.64 20.47
CA TYR A 254 -30.13 -23.65 21.53
C TYR A 254 -30.81 -22.28 21.32
N GLY A 255 -31.71 -22.14 20.34
CA GLY A 255 -32.50 -20.94 20.06
C GLY A 255 -34.00 -21.22 20.11
#